data_AF-A0A8T1XG05-F1
#
_entry.id   AF-A0A8T1XG05-F1
#
_cell.length_a   1.000
_cell.length_b   1.000
_cell.length_c   1.000
_cell.angle_alpha   90.00
_cell.angle_beta   90.00
_cell.angle_gamma   90.00
#
_symmetry.space_group_name_H-M   'P 1'
#
loop_
_entity.id
_entity.type
_entity.pdbx_description
1 polymer ?
#
loop_
_entity_poly.entity_id
_entity_poly.type
_entity_poly.pdbx_seq_one_letter_code
_entity_poly.pdbx_strand_id
1 'polypeptide(L)'
;MSSSRTCSIHPIEISTPPTEITVQIQDDYDKFKKAEEIFIALDLPKHTRFYWTCINTFKEQVLWRKYFIDIAESTDKDKLHLLETITGVLRNNEYMPKQLGSD
;
A
#
# COMPACT_ATOMS: atom_id res chain seq x y z
N MET A 1 60.83 7.24 -5.72
CA MET A 1 59.93 8.27 -5.15
C MET A 1 58.77 8.39 -6.12
N SER A 2 57.69 7.63 -5.91
CA SER A 2 56.45 8.07 -5.20
C SER A 2 55.87 9.33 -5.84
N SER A 3 54.62 9.40 -6.28
CA SER A 3 53.41 8.84 -5.67
C SER A 3 52.29 8.60 -6.69
N SER A 4 51.62 7.47 -6.52
CA SER A 4 50.27 7.17 -7.02
C SER A 4 49.25 8.04 -6.30
N ARG A 5 48.25 8.57 -7.02
CA ARG A 5 46.88 8.81 -6.51
C ARG A 5 45.89 8.73 -7.67
N THR A 6 45.39 7.54 -7.95
CA THR A 6 44.05 7.40 -8.52
C THR A 6 43.09 7.43 -7.33
N CYS A 7 42.19 8.41 -7.30
CA CYS A 7 41.07 8.42 -6.38
C CYS A 7 40.21 7.19 -6.72
N SER A 8 40.32 6.14 -5.92
CA SER A 8 39.39 5.02 -5.98
C SER A 8 38.07 5.51 -5.42
N ILE A 9 37.15 5.88 -6.32
CA ILE A 9 35.74 5.98 -5.98
C ILE A 9 35.26 4.53 -5.94
N HIS A 10 35.25 3.94 -4.74
CA HIS A 10 34.58 2.68 -4.51
C HIS A 10 33.09 2.85 -4.85
N PRO A 11 32.51 2.04 -5.73
CA PRO A 11 31.06 1.90 -5.76
C PRO A 11 30.67 1.31 -4.40
N ILE A 12 29.74 1.98 -3.71
CA ILE A 12 29.06 1.39 -2.56
C ILE A 12 28.15 0.30 -3.16
N GLU A 13 28.70 -0.89 -3.35
CA GLU A 13 27.90 -2.09 -3.59
C GLU A 13 27.10 -2.33 -2.31
N ILE A 14 25.79 -2.06 -2.40
CA ILE A 14 24.84 -2.31 -1.34
C ILE A 14 24.77 -3.84 -1.22
N SER A 15 25.57 -4.38 -0.30
CA SER A 15 25.70 -5.80 0.00
C SER A 15 24.49 -6.29 0.81
N THR A 16 23.29 -6.19 0.24
CA THR A 16 22.16 -6.98 0.69
C THR A 16 22.03 -8.17 -0.26
N PRO A 17 22.06 -9.42 0.22
CA PRO A 17 21.96 -10.59 -0.64
C PRO A 17 20.63 -10.55 -1.42
N PRO A 18 20.60 -10.98 -2.70
CA PRO A 18 19.38 -11.00 -3.52
C PRO A 18 18.19 -11.70 -2.85
N THR A 19 18.49 -12.65 -1.96
CA THR A 19 17.51 -13.39 -1.17
C THR A 19 16.73 -12.50 -0.21
N GLU A 20 17.36 -11.53 0.45
CA GLU A 20 16.69 -10.68 1.45
C GLU A 20 15.73 -9.69 0.80
N ILE A 21 16.13 -9.09 -0.33
CA ILE A 21 15.25 -8.21 -1.13
C ILE A 21 14.04 -8.99 -1.65
N THR A 22 14.24 -10.22 -2.13
CA THR A 22 13.15 -11.08 -2.64
C THR A 22 12.15 -11.43 -1.53
N VAL A 23 12.64 -11.75 -0.32
CA VAL A 23 11.80 -12.08 0.84
C VAL A 23 11.01 -10.86 1.32
N GLN A 24 11.61 -9.66 1.34
CA GLN A 24 10.92 -8.44 1.75
C GLN A 24 9.82 -8.03 0.75
N ILE A 25 10.06 -8.18 -0.55
CA ILE A 25 9.05 -7.90 -1.58
C ILE A 25 7.86 -8.85 -1.45
N GLN A 26 8.12 -10.15 -1.21
CA GLN A 26 7.05 -11.13 -1.06
C GLN A 26 6.23 -10.88 0.21
N ASP A 27 6.87 -10.62 1.35
CA ASP A 27 6.18 -10.31 2.62
C ASP A 27 5.33 -9.04 2.51
N ASP A 28 5.82 -7.99 1.82
CA ASP A 28 5.02 -6.78 1.59
C ASP A 28 3.79 -7.07 0.71
N TYR A 29 3.99 -7.83 -0.37
CA TYR A 29 2.89 -8.26 -1.25
C TYR A 29 1.83 -9.09 -0.52
N ASP A 30 2.27 -10.07 0.29
CA ASP A 30 1.37 -10.94 1.05
C ASP A 30 0.55 -10.14 2.06
N LYS A 31 1.17 -9.16 2.73
CA LYS A 31 0.46 -8.22 3.61
C LYS A 31 -0.54 -7.36 2.85
N PHE A 32 -0.20 -6.91 1.63
CA PHE A 32 -1.15 -6.15 0.82
C PHE A 32 -2.37 -7.02 0.49
N LYS A 33 -2.14 -8.26 0.08
CA LYS A 33 -3.23 -9.21 -0.23
C LYS A 33 -4.11 -9.50 0.97
N LYS A 34 -3.54 -9.70 2.15
CA LYS A 34 -4.31 -9.88 3.39
C LYS A 34 -5.18 -8.66 3.71
N ALA A 35 -4.64 -7.44 3.59
CA ALA A 35 -5.43 -6.22 3.79
C ALA A 35 -6.53 -6.06 2.74
N GLU A 36 -6.23 -6.37 1.46
CA GLU A 36 -7.18 -6.34 0.35
C GLU A 36 -8.34 -7.32 0.58
N GLU A 37 -8.07 -8.54 1.05
CA GLU A 37 -9.09 -9.54 1.36
C GLU A 37 -10.03 -9.08 2.49
N ILE A 38 -9.47 -8.55 3.58
CA ILE A 38 -10.27 -8.00 4.69
C ILE A 38 -11.15 -6.84 4.20
N PHE A 39 -10.59 -5.98 3.34
CA PHE A 39 -11.32 -4.85 2.77
C PHE A 39 -12.44 -5.27 1.81
N ILE A 40 -12.19 -6.27 0.95
CA ILE A 40 -13.20 -6.82 0.04
C ILE A 40 -14.36 -7.45 0.82
N ALA A 41 -14.09 -8.07 1.96
CA ALA A 41 -15.11 -8.65 2.83
C ALA A 41 -16.09 -7.61 3.42
N LEU A 42 -15.74 -6.31 3.39
CA LEU A 42 -16.65 -5.21 3.77
C LEU A 42 -17.74 -4.93 2.72
N ASP A 43 -17.70 -5.62 1.57
CA ASP A 43 -18.69 -5.55 0.49
C ASP A 43 -19.02 -4.12 0.00
N LEU A 44 -17.97 -3.32 -0.18
CA LEU A 44 -18.11 -1.92 -0.60
C LEU A 44 -18.24 -1.77 -2.13
N PRO A 45 -18.98 -0.76 -2.63
CA PRO A 45 -19.10 -0.52 -4.06
C PRO A 45 -17.75 -0.17 -4.73
N LYS A 46 -17.31 -1.04 -5.64
CA LYS A 46 -15.99 -0.96 -6.31
C LYS A 46 -15.81 0.26 -7.22
N HIS A 47 -16.90 0.90 -7.63
CA HIS A 47 -16.88 2.07 -8.52
C HIS A 47 -17.02 3.40 -7.77
N THR A 48 -16.52 3.46 -6.53
CA THR A 48 -16.52 4.68 -5.72
C THR A 48 -15.11 5.22 -5.56
N ARG A 49 -15.00 6.55 -5.39
CA ARG A 49 -13.73 7.19 -5.04
C ARG A 49 -13.16 6.62 -3.73
N PHE A 50 -14.04 6.33 -2.78
CA PHE A 50 -13.66 5.71 -1.51
C PHE A 50 -12.94 4.38 -1.71
N TYR A 51 -13.50 3.47 -2.52
CA TYR A 51 -12.89 2.17 -2.79
C TYR A 51 -11.48 2.30 -3.35
N TRP A 52 -11.30 3.11 -4.40
CA TRP A 52 -10.00 3.28 -5.04
C TRP A 52 -8.99 3.98 -4.14
N THR A 53 -9.43 4.93 -3.33
CA THR A 53 -8.55 5.63 -2.38
C THR A 53 -8.05 4.67 -1.31
N CYS A 54 -8.91 3.79 -0.78
CA CYS A 54 -8.50 2.75 0.19
C CYS A 54 -7.45 1.79 -0.39
N ILE A 55 -7.69 1.28 -1.60
CA ILE A 55 -6.73 0.39 -2.29
C ILE A 55 -5.39 1.10 -2.51
N ASN A 56 -5.42 2.38 -2.93
CA ASN A 56 -4.19 3.15 -3.14
C ASN A 56 -3.43 3.37 -1.82
N THR A 57 -4.14 3.70 -0.74
CA THR A 57 -3.56 3.83 0.60
C THR A 57 -2.88 2.54 1.03
N PHE A 58 -3.48 1.38 0.82
CA PHE A 58 -2.83 0.11 1.17
C PHE A 58 -1.58 -0.17 0.33
N LYS A 59 -1.56 0.19 -0.95
CA LYS A 59 -0.37 0.04 -1.80
C LYS A 59 0.78 0.94 -1.35
N GLU A 60 0.49 2.19 -1.05
CA GLU A 60 1.52 3.20 -0.76
C GLU A 60 1.96 3.25 0.71
N GLN A 61 1.07 2.89 1.65
CA GLN A 61 1.27 3.12 3.08
C GLN A 61 1.34 1.80 3.86
N VAL A 62 2.55 1.27 4.01
CA VAL A 62 2.83 0.01 4.75
C VAL A 62 2.31 0.06 6.19
N LEU A 63 2.41 1.22 6.86
CA LEU A 63 1.93 1.40 8.24
C LEU A 63 0.41 1.20 8.35
N TRP A 64 -0.36 1.84 7.47
CA TRP A 64 -1.82 1.74 7.50
C TRP A 64 -2.31 0.36 7.13
N ARG A 65 -1.66 -0.28 6.17
CA ARG A 65 -1.91 -1.68 5.80
C ARG A 65 -1.73 -2.60 7.00
N LYS A 66 -0.61 -2.49 7.72
CA LYS A 66 -0.35 -3.30 8.91
C LYS A 66 -1.40 -3.04 9.99
N TYR A 67 -1.69 -1.78 10.29
CA TYR A 67 -2.68 -1.42 11.29
C TYR A 67 -4.09 -1.94 10.94
N PHE A 68 -4.48 -1.87 9.66
CA PHE A 68 -5.75 -2.40 9.19
C PHE A 68 -5.86 -3.93 9.38
N ILE A 69 -4.77 -4.66 9.14
CA ILE A 69 -4.70 -6.11 9.41
C ILE A 69 -4.79 -6.39 10.91
N ASP A 70 -4.11 -5.60 11.74
CA ASP A 70 -4.09 -5.79 13.19
C ASP A 70 -5.50 -5.61 13.80
N ILE A 71 -6.34 -4.78 13.19
CA ILE A 71 -7.75 -4.60 13.60
C ILE A 71 -8.74 -5.50 12.84
N ALA A 72 -8.30 -6.57 12.16
CA ALA A 72 -9.17 -7.44 11.37
C ALA A 72 -10.35 -8.02 12.18
N GLU A 73 -10.15 -8.28 13.47
CA GLU A 73 -11.17 -8.80 14.40
C GLU A 73 -12.10 -7.71 14.95
N SER A 74 -11.83 -6.43 14.69
CA SER A 74 -12.71 -5.33 15.06
C SER A 74 -14.01 -5.34 14.23
N THR A 75 -14.98 -4.53 14.65
CA THR A 75 -16.24 -4.44 13.91
C THR A 75 -16.04 -3.78 12.54
N ASP A 76 -16.89 -4.12 11.57
CA ASP A 76 -16.83 -3.49 10.25
C ASP A 76 -17.04 -1.97 10.32
N LYS A 77 -17.81 -1.50 11.30
CA LYS A 77 -17.98 -0.07 11.58
C LYS A 77 -16.65 0.59 11.97
N ASP A 78 -15.85 -0.06 12.83
CA ASP A 78 -14.56 0.48 13.27
C ASP A 78 -13.55 0.49 12.12
N LYS A 79 -13.52 -0.59 11.32
CA LYS A 79 -12.71 -0.67 10.10
C LYS A 79 -13.07 0.44 9.11
N LEU A 80 -14.37 0.65 8.85
CA LEU A 80 -14.84 1.69 7.94
C LEU A 80 -14.52 3.09 8.47
N HIS A 81 -14.66 3.32 9.77
CA HIS A 81 -14.32 4.60 10.38
C HIS A 81 -12.82 4.90 10.29
N LEU A 82 -11.97 3.90 10.50
CA LEU A 82 -10.54 4.02 10.26
C LEU A 82 -10.27 4.41 8.79
N LEU A 83 -10.89 3.71 7.84
CA LEU A 83 -10.71 3.98 6.41
C LEU A 83 -11.14 5.41 6.04
N GLU A 84 -12.28 5.88 6.54
CA GLU A 84 -12.73 7.27 6.36
C GLU A 84 -11.71 8.26 6.95
N THR A 85 -11.15 7.95 8.13
CA THR A 85 -10.17 8.78 8.81
C THR A 85 -8.84 8.87 8.05
N ILE A 86 -8.29 7.74 7.59
CA ILE A 86 -6.97 7.71 6.95
C ILE A 86 -7.01 8.18 5.49
N THR A 87 -8.16 8.04 4.82
CA THR A 87 -8.34 8.51 3.44
C THR A 87 -8.85 9.93 3.36
N GLY A 88 -9.53 10.43 4.41
CA GLY A 88 -10.27 11.68 4.37
C GLY A 88 -11.47 11.66 3.41
N VAL A 89 -11.84 10.48 2.90
CA VAL A 89 -12.95 10.29 1.95
C VAL A 89 -14.08 9.58 2.69
N LEU A 90 -15.29 10.13 2.65
CA LEU A 90 -16.45 9.46 3.23
C LEU A 90 -16.96 8.38 2.28
N ARG A 91 -17.42 7.25 2.82
CA ARG A 91 -17.95 6.12 2.03
C ARG A 91 -19.20 6.46 1.21
N ASN A 92 -19.94 7.48 1.64
CA ASN A 92 -21.19 7.93 1.02
C ASN A 92 -20.98 8.92 -0.15
N ASN A 93 -19.73 9.26 -0.47
CA ASN A 93 -19.45 10.26 -1.48
C ASN A 93 -19.56 9.65 -2.88
N GLU A 94 -20.68 9.99 -3.52
CA GLU A 94 -21.10 9.89 -4.92
C GLU A 94 -20.35 8.90 -5.83
N TYR A 95 -21.18 8.06 -6.47
CA TYR A 95 -20.86 7.27 -7.65
C TYR A 95 -20.01 8.11 -8.62
N MET A 96 -18.78 7.68 -8.91
CA MET A 96 -17.99 8.30 -9.98
C MET A 96 -18.70 7.96 -11.30
N PRO A 97 -19.25 8.92 -12.06
CA PRO A 97 -19.71 8.62 -13.40
C PRO A 97 -18.51 8.06 -14.17
N LYS A 98 -18.73 6.95 -14.90
CA LYS A 98 -17.73 6.40 -15.83
C LYS A 98 -17.12 7.57 -16.59
N GLN A 99 -15.79 7.66 -16.64
CA GLN A 99 -15.15 8.49 -17.65
C GLN A 99 -15.65 7.94 -18.98
N LEU A 100 -16.60 8.65 -19.62
CA LEU A 100 -16.93 8.43 -21.01
C LEU A 100 -15.61 8.65 -21.74
N GLY A 101 -15.06 7.59 -22.32
CA GLY A 101 -14.22 7.76 -23.49
C GLY A 101 -15.02 8.62 -24.45
N SER A 102 -14.49 9.80 -24.76
CA SER A 102 -14.91 10.51 -25.96
C SER A 102 -14.65 9.57 -27.12
N ASP A 103 -15.66 9.37 -27.95
CA ASP A 103 -15.58 8.64 -29.22
C ASP A 103 -14.42 9.14 -30.11
#